data_AF-A0A925E111-F1
#
_entry.id   AF-A0A925E111-F1
#
_cell.length_a   1.000
_cell.length_b   1.000
_cell.length_c   1.000
_cell.angle_alpha   90.00
_cell.angle_beta   90.00
_cell.angle_gamma   90.00
#
_symmetry.space_group_name_H-M   'P 1'
#
loop_
_entity.id
_entity.type
_entity.pdbx_description
1 polymer ?
#
loop_
_entity_poly.entity_id
_entity_poly.type
_entity_poly.pdbx_seq_one_letter_code
_entity_poly.pdbx_strand_id
1 'polypeptide(L)'
;MVKIDQDIVSIADILDALETMLAASDNLRFTNRLRTLVLVDLFLSDPSLPKLEDAREFAVFDILTTIIRENYQRTRQIFGLTPVLQTASWVEAKQAITQETQKNSTDLLSWSCLYYCYIRVDLNISAVSFGEVVGIVERSVRRYRRKGLFRLYHALVSQEWEIRARQRVRRLRLQLPNIAPSLLLCREGGFEKIQKLLAEDFAFKLFISGAAGIGKSALVEAYIRAYIEGELPEAPQIDVLIWVDSPKGA
;
A
#
# COMPACT_ATOMS: atom_id res chain seq x y z
N MET A 1 -7.18 -9.49 -19.83
CA MET A 1 -6.19 -8.52 -19.31
C MET A 1 -6.96 -7.26 -18.91
N VAL A 2 -7.26 -7.12 -17.62
CA VAL A 2 -7.82 -5.86 -17.10
C VAL A 2 -6.75 -4.80 -17.33
N LYS A 3 -7.08 -3.67 -17.98
CA LYS A 3 -6.24 -2.48 -17.93
C LYS A 3 -6.24 -2.05 -16.46
N ILE A 4 -5.27 -2.58 -15.70
CA ILE A 4 -5.03 -2.18 -14.32
C ILE A 4 -4.93 -0.67 -14.37
N ASP A 5 -5.74 0.02 -13.56
CA ASP A 5 -5.82 1.47 -13.46
C ASP A 5 -4.42 2.10 -13.28
N GLN A 6 -3.70 2.29 -14.39
CA GLN A 6 -2.41 2.96 -14.45
C GLN A 6 -2.55 4.47 -14.17
N ASP A 7 -3.77 4.95 -13.93
CA ASP A 7 -4.11 6.37 -13.85
C ASP A 7 -4.27 6.91 -12.42
N ILE A 8 -4.15 6.09 -11.37
CA ILE A 8 -4.45 6.55 -9.99
C ILE A 8 -3.35 7.44 -9.44
N VAL A 9 -2.07 7.09 -9.64
CA VAL A 9 -0.92 7.82 -9.11
C VAL A 9 0.19 7.89 -10.13
N SER A 10 0.81 9.05 -10.28
CA SER A 10 2.03 9.24 -11.05
C SER A 10 3.21 9.67 -10.16
N ILE A 11 4.43 9.53 -10.69
CA ILE A 11 5.63 10.07 -10.03
C ILE A 11 5.58 11.60 -9.95
N ALA A 12 4.89 12.25 -10.89
CA ALA A 12 4.71 13.69 -10.87
C ALA A 12 3.85 14.10 -9.65
N ASP A 13 2.79 13.35 -9.34
CA ASP A 13 1.96 13.59 -8.15
C ASP A 13 2.78 13.46 -6.85
N ILE A 14 3.65 12.44 -6.77
CA ILE A 14 4.54 12.26 -5.60
C ILE A 14 5.53 13.41 -5.49
N LEU A 15 6.10 13.85 -6.62
CA LEU A 15 7.06 14.94 -6.61
C LEU A 15 6.40 16.26 -6.20
N ASP A 16 5.23 16.56 -6.76
CA ASP A 16 4.41 17.73 -6.43
C ASP A 16 4.06 17.77 -4.92
N ALA A 17 3.70 16.62 -4.35
CA ALA A 17 3.44 16.51 -2.91
C ALA A 17 4.69 16.78 -2.07
N LEU A 18 5.84 16.22 -2.46
CA LEU A 18 7.11 16.45 -1.75
C LEU A 18 7.59 17.91 -1.88
N GLU A 19 7.37 18.55 -3.03
CA GLU A 19 7.74 19.96 -3.23
C GLU A 19 6.78 20.91 -2.49
N THR A 20 5.49 20.61 -2.46
CA THR A 20 4.49 21.35 -1.66
C THR A 20 4.83 21.29 -0.17
N MET A 21 5.25 20.12 0.32
CA MET A 21 5.68 19.93 1.71
C MET A 21 6.87 20.84 2.09
N LEU A 22 7.74 21.19 1.13
CA LEU A 22 8.84 22.13 1.34
C LEU A 22 8.40 23.61 1.29
N ALA A 23 7.34 23.91 0.55
CA ALA A 23 6.90 25.28 0.30
C ALA A 23 6.15 25.91 1.49
N ALA A 24 5.54 25.09 2.37
CA ALA A 24 4.99 25.33 3.73
C ALA A 24 4.29 26.67 4.08
N SER A 25 4.14 27.64 3.18
CA SER A 25 3.83 29.04 3.53
C SER A 25 2.93 29.77 2.54
N ASP A 26 2.76 29.25 1.32
CA ASP A 26 1.83 29.83 0.37
C ASP A 26 0.50 29.09 0.44
N ASN A 27 -0.62 29.82 0.45
CA ASN A 27 -2.01 29.32 0.41
C ASN A 27 -2.35 28.55 -0.88
N LEU A 28 -1.45 27.69 -1.34
CA LEU A 28 -1.60 26.85 -2.50
C LEU A 28 -2.55 25.73 -2.12
N ARG A 29 -3.72 25.72 -2.77
CA ARG A 29 -4.66 24.61 -2.66
C ARG A 29 -3.97 23.36 -3.19
N PHE A 30 -3.63 22.42 -2.31
CA PHE A 30 -3.04 21.15 -2.68
C PHE A 30 -4.06 20.28 -3.45
N THR A 31 -4.05 20.34 -4.79
CA THR A 31 -4.99 19.60 -5.67
C THR A 31 -4.40 18.28 -6.18
N ASN A 32 -3.73 17.55 -5.31
CA ASN A 32 -2.98 16.37 -5.68
C ASN A 32 -3.84 15.09 -5.62
N ARG A 33 -3.67 14.18 -6.59
CA ARG A 33 -4.41 12.91 -6.68
C ARG A 33 -4.17 11.98 -5.50
N LEU A 34 -3.02 12.10 -4.83
CA LEU A 34 -2.70 11.30 -3.65
C LEU A 34 -3.73 11.44 -2.53
N ARG A 35 -4.48 12.55 -2.47
CA ARG A 35 -5.53 12.79 -1.48
C ARG A 35 -6.70 11.81 -1.57
N THR A 36 -6.90 11.15 -2.72
CA THR A 36 -8.03 10.24 -2.97
C THR A 36 -7.69 8.77 -2.75
N LEU A 37 -6.48 8.48 -2.28
CA LEU A 37 -6.04 7.12 -2.00
C LEU A 37 -6.83 6.52 -0.83
N VAL A 38 -7.09 5.22 -0.93
CA VAL A 38 -7.75 4.46 0.14
C VAL A 38 -6.87 4.42 1.39
N LEU A 39 -5.56 4.41 1.21
CA LEU A 39 -4.58 4.56 2.28
C LEU A 39 -4.78 5.87 3.07
N VAL A 40 -5.13 6.97 2.41
CA VAL A 40 -5.44 8.25 3.08
C VAL A 40 -6.75 8.15 3.86
N ASP A 41 -7.80 7.56 3.27
CA ASP A 41 -9.07 7.35 3.97
C ASP A 41 -8.90 6.45 5.21
N LEU A 42 -8.07 5.40 5.10
CA LEU A 42 -7.74 4.54 6.22
C LEU A 42 -7.01 5.30 7.32
N PHE A 43 -6.01 6.11 6.96
CA PHE A 43 -5.29 6.95 7.93
C PHE A 43 -6.26 7.87 8.68
N LEU A 44 -7.14 8.56 7.97
CA LEU A 44 -8.13 9.48 8.55
C LEU A 44 -9.25 8.80 9.33
N SER A 45 -9.40 7.49 9.22
CA SER A 45 -10.38 6.73 10.01
C SER A 45 -9.96 6.51 11.47
N ASP A 46 -8.70 6.84 11.82
CA ASP A 46 -8.20 6.73 13.18
C ASP A 46 -8.86 7.77 14.10
N PRO A 47 -9.62 7.35 15.12
CA PRO A 47 -10.31 8.26 16.03
C PRO A 47 -9.35 9.04 16.96
N SER A 48 -8.07 8.67 17.03
CA SER A 48 -7.05 9.36 17.82
C SER A 48 -6.51 10.63 17.14
N LEU A 49 -6.80 10.82 15.85
CA LEU A 49 -6.33 12.00 15.12
C LEU A 49 -7.06 13.28 15.57
N PRO A 50 -6.34 14.38 15.79
CA PRO A 50 -6.97 15.67 16.05
C PRO A 50 -7.74 16.17 14.81
N LYS A 51 -8.72 17.05 15.01
CA LYS A 51 -9.40 17.73 13.91
C LYS A 51 -8.44 18.74 13.27
N LEU A 52 -8.04 18.48 12.04
CA LEU A 52 -7.18 19.34 11.23
C LEU A 52 -7.98 19.95 10.08
N GLU A 53 -7.71 21.22 9.75
CA GLU A 53 -8.37 21.88 8.60
C GLU A 53 -8.02 21.16 7.29
N ASP A 54 -6.74 20.81 7.09
CA ASP A 54 -6.24 20.11 5.90
C ASP A 54 -5.83 18.65 6.21
N ALA A 55 -6.71 17.91 6.88
CA ALA A 55 -6.42 16.54 7.35
C ALA A 55 -5.91 15.59 6.24
N ARG A 56 -6.46 15.69 5.01
CA ARG A 56 -6.02 14.85 3.88
C ARG A 56 -4.61 15.18 3.40
N GLU A 57 -4.23 16.45 3.40
CA GLU A 57 -2.88 16.86 3.01
C GLU A 57 -1.86 16.41 4.05
N PHE A 58 -2.17 16.64 5.33
CA PHE A 58 -1.38 16.12 6.44
C PHE A 58 -1.19 14.60 6.33
N ALA A 59 -2.26 13.84 6.06
CA ALA A 59 -2.19 12.39 5.87
C ALA A 59 -1.25 12.00 4.72
N VAL A 60 -1.33 12.67 3.56
CA VAL A 60 -0.42 12.40 2.43
C VAL A 60 1.04 12.63 2.83
N PHE A 61 1.34 13.74 3.50
CA PHE A 61 2.70 14.05 3.93
C PHE A 61 3.23 13.06 4.97
N ASP A 62 2.39 12.67 5.94
CA ASP A 62 2.77 11.69 6.94
C ASP A 62 3.04 10.31 6.31
N ILE A 63 2.18 9.86 5.40
CA ILE A 63 2.36 8.61 4.66
C ILE A 63 3.69 8.62 3.88
N LEU A 64 3.94 9.66 3.07
CA LEU A 64 5.17 9.74 2.27
C LEU A 64 6.41 9.81 3.16
N THR A 65 6.35 10.60 4.24
CA THR A 65 7.43 10.72 5.22
C THR A 65 7.74 9.39 5.88
N THR A 66 6.71 8.67 6.31
CA THR A 66 6.84 7.35 6.94
C THR A 66 7.46 6.35 5.97
N ILE A 67 6.97 6.26 4.73
CA ILE A 67 7.53 5.35 3.72
C ILE A 67 9.01 5.67 3.44
N ILE A 68 9.38 6.94 3.25
CA ILE A 68 10.78 7.34 3.01
C ILE A 68 11.64 6.98 4.22
N ARG A 69 11.22 7.33 5.43
CA ARG A 69 11.97 7.10 6.66
C ARG A 69 12.20 5.61 6.90
N GLU A 70 11.16 4.79 6.81
CA GLU A 70 11.26 3.35 7.02
C GLU A 70 12.16 2.68 5.99
N ASN A 71 11.99 2.98 4.71
CA ASN A 71 12.81 2.39 3.65
C ASN A 71 14.26 2.85 3.74
N TYR A 72 14.51 4.10 4.11
CA TYR A 72 15.85 4.62 4.36
C TYR A 72 16.54 3.87 5.52
N GLN A 73 15.89 3.77 6.68
CA GLN A 73 16.45 3.09 7.86
C GLN A 73 16.64 1.59 7.60
N ARG A 74 15.67 0.93 6.97
CA ARG A 74 15.78 -0.48 6.54
C ARG A 74 16.98 -0.68 5.61
N THR A 75 17.16 0.21 4.63
CA THR A 75 18.30 0.13 3.70
C THR A 75 19.63 0.33 4.44
N ARG A 76 19.71 1.30 5.37
CA ARG A 76 20.90 1.47 6.22
C ARG A 76 21.23 0.22 7.03
N GLN A 77 20.21 -0.41 7.62
CA GLN A 77 20.36 -1.64 8.40
C GLN A 77 20.94 -2.79 7.56
N ILE A 78 20.49 -2.96 6.31
CA ILE A 78 21.04 -3.97 5.39
C ILE A 78 22.54 -3.78 5.16
N PHE A 79 23.04 -2.53 5.16
CA PHE A 79 24.46 -2.21 5.00
C PHE A 79 25.24 -2.14 6.32
N GLY A 80 24.62 -2.50 7.45
CA GLY A 80 25.22 -2.46 8.78
C GLY A 80 25.55 -1.04 9.27
N LEU A 81 24.81 -0.04 8.79
CA LEU A 81 24.97 1.35 9.21
C LEU A 81 24.08 1.67 10.40
N THR A 82 24.58 2.47 11.34
CA THR A 82 23.81 2.91 12.51
C THR A 82 22.57 3.70 12.08
N PRO A 83 21.41 3.51 12.73
CA PRO A 83 20.23 4.33 12.46
C PRO A 83 20.51 5.82 12.63
N VAL A 84 19.99 6.65 11.73
CA VAL A 84 20.11 8.12 11.86
C VAL A 84 19.04 8.64 12.81
N LEU A 85 19.46 9.37 13.84
CA LEU A 85 18.55 10.05 14.76
C LEU A 85 17.86 11.23 14.06
N GLN A 86 16.59 11.47 14.38
CA GLN A 86 15.85 12.61 13.83
C GLN A 86 16.42 13.94 14.34
N THR A 87 17.04 13.95 15.52
CA THR A 87 17.70 15.10 16.12
C THR A 87 19.17 15.25 15.71
N ALA A 88 19.67 14.42 14.80
CA ALA A 88 21.07 14.47 14.37
C ALA A 88 21.38 15.86 13.80
N SER A 89 22.47 16.47 14.26
CA SER A 89 22.99 17.73 13.75
C SER A 89 23.40 17.63 12.29
N TRP A 90 23.62 18.77 11.65
CA TRP A 90 24.13 18.82 10.28
C TRP A 90 25.50 18.13 10.11
N VAL A 91 26.37 18.20 11.12
CA VAL A 91 27.68 17.54 11.10
C VAL A 91 27.52 16.01 11.12
N GLU A 92 26.66 15.50 11.99
CA GLU A 92 26.35 14.06 12.06
C GLU A 92 25.67 13.57 10.78
N ALA A 93 24.76 14.37 10.22
CA ALA A 93 24.12 14.09 8.93
C ALA A 93 25.14 13.98 7.80
N LYS A 94 26.10 14.92 7.72
CA LYS A 94 27.19 14.83 6.74
C LYS A 94 28.02 13.56 6.90
N GLN A 95 28.42 13.24 8.13
CA GLN A 95 29.18 12.01 8.40
C GLN A 95 28.38 10.77 7.97
N ALA A 96 27.08 10.73 8.28
CA ALA A 96 26.20 9.64 7.88
C ALA A 96 26.10 9.51 6.34
N ILE A 97 25.96 10.61 5.62
CA ILE A 97 25.94 10.64 4.15
C ILE A 97 27.29 10.15 3.59
N THR A 98 28.42 10.61 4.13
CA THR A 98 29.75 10.16 3.70
C THR A 98 29.94 8.66 3.89
N GLN A 99 29.49 8.09 5.02
CA GLN A 99 29.52 6.65 5.27
C GLN A 99 28.67 5.85 4.27
N GLU A 100 27.53 6.40 3.84
CA GLU A 100 26.66 5.76 2.85
C GLU A 100 27.30 5.71 1.46
N THR A 101 27.99 6.78 1.07
CA THR A 101 28.72 6.85 -0.20
C THR A 101 29.75 5.73 -0.31
N GLN A 102 30.43 5.40 0.80
CA GLN A 102 31.42 4.33 0.85
C GLN A 102 30.82 2.94 0.56
N LYS A 103 29.51 2.76 0.72
CA LYS A 103 28.83 1.49 0.40
C LYS A 103 28.58 1.30 -1.10
N ASN A 104 28.77 2.33 -1.92
CA ASN A 104 28.57 2.29 -3.38
C ASN A 104 27.19 1.75 -3.81
N SER A 105 26.18 1.87 -2.96
CA SER A 105 24.84 1.37 -3.21
C SER A 105 23.94 2.47 -3.76
N THR A 106 23.54 2.31 -5.02
CA THR A 106 22.62 3.26 -5.67
C THR A 106 21.27 3.34 -4.96
N ASP A 107 20.82 2.28 -4.31
CA ASP A 107 19.55 2.25 -3.59
C ASP A 107 19.64 3.02 -2.27
N LEU A 108 20.73 2.82 -1.53
CA LEU A 108 21.00 3.56 -0.31
C LEU A 108 21.10 5.06 -0.59
N LEU A 109 21.85 5.46 -1.62
CA LEU A 109 21.99 6.86 -2.01
C LEU A 109 20.68 7.47 -2.53
N SER A 110 19.81 6.67 -3.16
CA SER A 110 18.50 7.15 -3.60
C SER A 110 17.59 7.47 -2.41
N TRP A 111 17.53 6.59 -1.41
CA TRP A 111 16.75 6.84 -0.19
C TRP A 111 17.36 7.94 0.68
N SER A 112 18.68 7.98 0.80
CA SER A 112 19.41 9.03 1.49
C SER A 112 19.10 10.41 0.88
N CYS A 113 19.15 10.52 -0.44
CA CYS A 113 18.79 11.75 -1.14
C CYS A 113 17.37 12.19 -0.82
N LEU A 114 16.37 11.28 -0.84
CA LEU A 114 15.00 11.65 -0.49
C LEU A 114 14.87 12.05 0.99
N TYR A 115 15.50 11.30 1.90
CA TYR A 115 15.43 11.57 3.33
C TYR A 115 16.02 12.93 3.68
N TYR A 116 17.24 13.22 3.23
CA TYR A 116 17.90 14.47 3.59
C TYR A 116 17.36 15.69 2.84
N CYS A 117 16.88 15.54 1.60
CA CYS A 117 16.37 16.68 0.84
C CYS A 117 14.90 17.03 1.16
N TYR A 118 14.08 16.06 1.56
CA TYR A 118 12.64 16.29 1.79
C TYR A 118 12.19 16.09 3.23
N ILE A 119 12.79 15.17 3.99
CA ILE A 119 12.32 14.86 5.36
C ILE A 119 13.06 15.69 6.40
N ARG A 120 14.39 15.84 6.24
CA ARG A 120 15.24 16.62 7.15
C ARG A 120 15.35 18.08 6.70
N VAL A 121 14.21 18.74 6.55
CA VAL A 121 14.12 20.15 6.14
C VAL A 121 14.86 21.10 7.09
N ASP A 122 14.95 20.71 8.36
CA ASP A 122 15.69 21.41 9.42
C ASP A 122 17.20 21.54 9.13
N LEU A 123 17.75 20.63 8.34
CA LEU A 123 19.17 20.65 7.95
C LEU A 123 19.46 21.51 6.72
N ASN A 124 18.42 22.00 6.03
CA ASN A 124 18.51 22.79 4.81
C ASN A 124 19.45 22.18 3.76
N ILE A 125 19.41 20.85 3.59
CA ILE A 125 20.25 20.13 2.63
C ILE A 125 19.55 20.13 1.27
N SER A 126 19.97 21.06 0.41
CA SER A 126 19.53 21.06 -1.00
C SER A 126 20.12 19.87 -1.77
N ALA A 127 19.56 19.55 -2.95
CA ALA A 127 20.13 18.55 -3.84
C ALA A 127 21.57 18.88 -4.28
N VAL A 128 21.90 20.17 -4.42
CA VAL A 128 23.26 20.63 -4.74
C VAL A 128 24.19 20.34 -3.57
N SER A 129 23.81 20.76 -2.36
CA SER A 129 24.58 20.52 -1.13
C SER A 129 24.76 19.03 -0.84
N PHE A 130 23.74 18.21 -1.12
CA PHE A 130 23.85 16.75 -1.04
C PHE A 130 24.92 16.21 -2.00
N GLY A 131 24.93 16.68 -3.25
CA GLY A 131 25.94 16.31 -4.24
C GLY A 131 27.36 16.68 -3.82
N GLU A 132 27.55 17.86 -3.23
CA GLU A 132 28.83 18.31 -2.67
C GLU A 132 29.32 17.41 -1.55
N VAL A 133 28.45 17.02 -0.62
CA VAL A 133 28.80 16.12 0.51
C VAL A 133 29.17 14.72 0.03
N VAL A 134 28.46 14.22 -0.97
CA VAL A 134 28.70 12.89 -1.55
C VAL A 134 29.89 12.91 -2.52
N GLY A 135 30.33 14.08 -2.99
CA GLY A 135 31.40 14.23 -3.98
C GLY A 135 30.98 13.78 -5.38
N ILE A 136 29.72 14.01 -5.76
CA ILE A 136 29.16 13.63 -7.07
C ILE A 136 28.58 14.83 -7.81
N VAL A 137 28.61 14.74 -9.14
CA VAL A 137 28.04 15.77 -10.02
C VAL A 137 26.51 15.79 -9.93
N GLU A 138 25.93 16.96 -10.22
CA GLU A 138 24.49 17.20 -10.16
C GLU A 138 23.66 16.18 -10.96
N ARG A 139 24.15 15.76 -12.13
CA ARG A 139 23.50 14.74 -12.96
C ARG A 139 23.30 13.42 -12.21
N SER A 140 24.26 13.03 -11.36
CA SER A 140 24.17 11.80 -10.56
C SER A 140 23.16 11.96 -9.43
N VAL A 141 23.11 13.12 -8.77
CA VAL A 141 22.07 13.43 -7.76
C VAL A 141 20.68 13.36 -8.38
N ARG A 142 20.47 14.00 -9.54
CA ARG A 142 19.19 13.95 -10.27
C ARG A 142 18.79 12.51 -10.61
N ARG A 143 19.76 11.66 -10.99
CA ARG A 143 19.54 10.23 -11.24
C ARG A 143 19.12 9.47 -9.98
N TYR A 144 19.78 9.70 -8.84
CA TYR A 144 19.43 9.08 -7.56
C TYR A 144 18.06 9.54 -7.06
N ARG A 145 17.77 10.84 -7.11
CA ARG A 145 16.45 11.40 -6.79
C ARG A 145 15.36 10.75 -7.64
N ARG A 146 15.54 10.67 -8.97
CA ARG A 146 14.57 10.01 -9.86
C ARG A 146 14.38 8.54 -9.50
N LYS A 147 15.46 7.80 -9.24
CA LYS A 147 15.38 6.39 -8.84
C LYS A 147 14.65 6.23 -7.49
N GLY A 148 14.94 7.10 -6.52
CA GLY A 148 14.26 7.15 -5.23
C GLY A 148 12.75 7.38 -5.42
N LEU A 149 12.36 8.33 -6.25
CA LEU A 149 10.94 8.61 -6.54
C LEU A 149 10.23 7.41 -7.18
N PHE A 150 10.86 6.70 -8.11
CA PHE A 150 10.31 5.44 -8.65
C PHE A 150 10.12 4.39 -7.55
N ARG A 151 11.07 4.26 -6.62
CA ARG A 151 10.95 3.30 -5.51
C ARG A 151 9.85 3.70 -4.53
N LEU A 152 9.74 4.99 -4.22
CA LEU A 152 8.67 5.55 -3.40
C LEU A 152 7.30 5.30 -4.04
N TYR A 153 7.19 5.52 -5.35
CA TYR A 153 5.99 5.17 -6.13
C TYR A 153 5.60 3.71 -5.97
N HIS A 154 6.52 2.78 -6.20
CA HIS A 154 6.23 1.35 -6.05
C HIS A 154 5.85 0.96 -4.61
N ALA A 155 6.52 1.54 -3.61
CA ALA A 155 6.20 1.30 -2.21
C ALA A 155 4.78 1.79 -1.87
N LEU A 156 4.42 2.99 -2.30
CA LEU A 156 3.10 3.58 -2.09
C LEU A 156 2.01 2.76 -2.79
N VAL A 157 2.22 2.40 -4.06
CA VAL A 157 1.29 1.57 -4.83
C VAL A 157 1.11 0.20 -4.16
N SER A 158 2.19 -0.43 -3.70
CA SER A 158 2.11 -1.72 -2.99
C SER A 158 1.25 -1.63 -1.73
N GLN A 159 1.44 -0.58 -0.91
CA GLN A 159 0.65 -0.38 0.31
C GLN A 159 -0.83 -0.09 0.00
N GLU A 160 -1.11 0.72 -1.03
CA GLU A 160 -2.47 1.00 -1.49
C GLU A 160 -3.18 -0.30 -1.92
N TRP A 161 -2.52 -1.15 -2.70
CA TRP A 161 -3.08 -2.44 -3.12
C TRP A 161 -3.34 -3.38 -1.95
N GLU A 162 -2.41 -3.45 -1.00
CA GLU A 162 -2.58 -4.27 0.20
C GLU A 162 -3.81 -3.83 1.00
N ILE A 163 -4.00 -2.52 1.19
CA ILE A 163 -5.15 -1.98 1.91
C ILE A 163 -6.45 -2.23 1.14
N ARG A 164 -6.47 -2.00 -0.18
CA ARG A 164 -7.63 -2.31 -1.02
C ARG A 164 -8.01 -3.78 -0.94
N ALA A 165 -7.03 -4.68 -0.98
CA ALA A 165 -7.26 -6.11 -0.82
C ALA A 165 -7.90 -6.43 0.54
N ARG A 166 -7.36 -5.87 1.64
CA ARG A 166 -7.90 -6.05 2.99
C ARG A 166 -9.32 -5.49 3.12
N GLN A 167 -9.59 -4.29 2.60
CA GLN A 167 -10.92 -3.68 2.62
C GLN A 167 -11.92 -4.49 1.80
N ARG A 168 -11.50 -5.00 0.62
CA ARG A 168 -12.33 -5.90 -0.18
C ARG A 168 -12.71 -7.15 0.62
N VAL A 169 -11.73 -7.82 1.21
CA VAL A 169 -11.96 -9.02 2.03
C VAL A 169 -12.94 -8.72 3.17
N ARG A 170 -12.75 -7.60 3.88
CA ARG A 170 -13.66 -7.15 4.94
C ARG A 170 -15.07 -6.91 4.40
N ARG A 171 -15.21 -6.20 3.27
CA ARG A 171 -16.52 -5.92 2.65
C ARG A 171 -17.24 -7.21 2.26
N LEU A 172 -16.56 -8.14 1.59
CA LEU A 172 -17.15 -9.41 1.16
C LEU A 172 -17.55 -10.27 2.37
N ARG A 173 -16.73 -10.29 3.43
CA ARG A 173 -17.09 -10.98 4.68
C ARG A 173 -18.35 -10.42 5.33
N LEU A 174 -18.56 -9.10 5.29
CA LEU A 174 -19.78 -8.47 5.81
C LEU A 174 -21.03 -8.78 4.98
N GLN A 175 -20.87 -9.25 3.74
CA GLN A 175 -21.97 -9.66 2.86
C GLN A 175 -22.36 -11.13 3.04
N LEU A 176 -21.52 -11.94 3.71
CA LEU A 176 -21.87 -13.31 4.04
C LEU A 176 -22.94 -13.34 5.15
N PRO A 177 -23.85 -14.32 5.12
CA PRO A 177 -24.76 -14.54 6.23
C PRO A 177 -23.94 -14.82 7.49
N ASN A 178 -24.36 -14.27 8.63
CA ASN A 178 -23.66 -14.43 9.91
C ASN A 178 -23.97 -15.81 10.54
N ILE A 179 -23.79 -16.88 9.78
CA ILE A 179 -23.94 -18.24 10.27
C ILE A 179 -22.67 -18.55 11.07
N ALA A 180 -22.85 -19.08 12.29
CA ALA A 180 -21.72 -19.48 13.11
C ALA A 180 -20.82 -20.44 12.29
N PRO A 181 -19.49 -20.27 12.32
CA PRO A 181 -18.59 -21.10 11.53
C PRO A 181 -18.79 -22.56 11.93
N SER A 182 -19.47 -23.32 11.07
CA SER A 182 -19.65 -24.74 11.27
C SER A 182 -18.38 -25.45 10.82
N LEU A 183 -17.75 -26.22 11.70
CA LEU A 183 -16.67 -27.11 11.33
C LEU A 183 -17.19 -28.08 10.26
N LEU A 184 -16.76 -27.88 9.01
CA LEU A 184 -17.10 -28.78 7.91
C LEU A 184 -16.15 -29.97 7.95
N LEU A 185 -16.62 -31.11 8.45
CA LEU A 185 -15.90 -32.37 8.38
C LEU A 185 -16.26 -33.11 7.09
N CYS A 186 -15.24 -33.64 6.39
CA CYS A 186 -15.39 -34.52 5.24
C CYS A 186 -16.15 -33.89 4.04
N ARG A 187 -15.88 -32.62 3.74
CA ARG A 187 -16.50 -31.87 2.63
C ARG A 187 -15.53 -31.45 1.54
N GLU A 188 -14.31 -31.97 1.57
CA GLU A 188 -13.22 -31.65 0.65
C GLU A 188 -13.61 -31.93 -0.81
N GLY A 189 -14.24 -33.08 -1.06
CA GLY A 189 -14.74 -33.42 -2.41
C GLY A 189 -15.85 -32.51 -2.93
N GLY A 190 -16.52 -31.75 -2.05
CA GLY A 190 -17.45 -30.69 -2.46
C GLY A 190 -16.70 -29.45 -2.94
N PHE A 191 -15.66 -29.04 -2.22
CA PHE A 191 -14.82 -27.90 -2.58
C PHE A 191 -14.13 -28.13 -3.93
N GLU A 192 -13.53 -29.30 -4.14
CA GLU A 192 -12.85 -29.65 -5.39
C GLU A 192 -13.78 -29.57 -6.60
N LYS A 193 -15.03 -30.01 -6.45
CA LYS A 193 -16.03 -29.93 -7.54
C LYS A 193 -16.40 -28.49 -7.87
N ILE A 194 -16.65 -27.66 -6.85
CA ILE A 194 -16.97 -26.24 -7.06
C ILE A 194 -15.78 -25.53 -7.71
N GLN A 195 -14.56 -25.81 -7.23
CA GLN A 195 -13.34 -25.24 -7.76
C GLN A 195 -13.09 -25.65 -9.22
N LYS A 196 -13.31 -26.94 -9.56
CA LYS A 196 -13.18 -27.42 -10.93
C LYS A 196 -14.15 -26.70 -11.87
N LEU A 197 -15.40 -26.50 -11.45
CA LEU A 197 -16.39 -25.76 -12.24
C LEU A 197 -15.98 -24.30 -12.44
N LEU A 198 -15.47 -23.64 -11.40
CA LEU A 198 -14.96 -22.26 -11.47
C LEU A 198 -13.75 -22.10 -12.39
N ALA A 199 -12.87 -23.11 -12.42
CA ALA A 199 -11.68 -23.10 -13.26
C ALA A 199 -12.01 -23.32 -14.75
N GLU A 200 -13.07 -24.07 -15.05
CA GLU A 200 -13.53 -24.33 -16.42
C GLU A 200 -14.29 -23.12 -17.02
N ASP A 201 -15.21 -22.52 -16.25
CA ASP A 201 -15.96 -21.33 -16.66
C ASP A 201 -16.34 -20.49 -15.44
N PHE A 202 -15.93 -19.23 -15.41
CA PHE A 202 -16.29 -18.31 -14.32
C PHE A 202 -17.76 -17.87 -14.38
N ALA A 203 -18.42 -17.98 -15.54
CA ALA A 203 -19.80 -17.57 -15.76
C ALA A 203 -20.79 -18.75 -15.70
N PHE A 204 -20.65 -19.61 -14.68
CA PHE A 204 -21.48 -20.81 -14.52
C PHE A 204 -22.63 -20.62 -13.51
N LYS A 205 -23.64 -21.48 -13.64
CA LYS A 205 -24.73 -21.61 -12.66
C LYS A 205 -24.53 -22.88 -11.87
N LEU A 206 -24.36 -22.76 -10.55
CA LEU A 206 -24.24 -23.89 -9.65
C LEU A 206 -25.57 -24.19 -8.97
N PHE A 207 -26.03 -25.44 -9.08
CA PHE A 207 -27.19 -25.93 -8.34
C PHE A 207 -26.74 -27.01 -7.35
N ILE A 208 -27.00 -26.81 -6.06
CA ILE A 208 -26.66 -27.75 -4.99
C ILE A 208 -27.95 -28.32 -4.41
N SER A 209 -28.15 -29.62 -4.59
CA SER A 209 -29.33 -30.35 -4.10
C SER A 209 -28.98 -31.29 -2.94
N GLY A 210 -30.01 -31.76 -2.23
CA GLY A 210 -29.88 -32.67 -1.10
C GLY A 210 -30.94 -32.42 -0.03
N ALA A 211 -31.06 -33.36 0.91
CA ALA A 211 -32.04 -33.30 2.00
C ALA A 211 -31.95 -31.98 2.80
N ALA A 212 -33.07 -31.59 3.43
CA ALA A 212 -33.08 -30.49 4.39
C ALA A 212 -32.08 -30.79 5.54
N GLY A 213 -31.37 -29.77 6.01
CA GLY A 213 -30.41 -29.90 7.11
C GLY A 213 -29.04 -30.51 6.76
N ILE A 214 -28.80 -30.97 5.52
CA ILE A 214 -27.51 -31.60 5.15
C ILE A 214 -26.32 -30.62 5.03
N GLY A 215 -26.49 -29.33 5.39
CA GLY A 215 -25.41 -28.33 5.37
C GLY A 215 -25.08 -27.74 3.99
N LYS A 216 -26.04 -27.67 3.06
CA LYS A 216 -25.82 -27.09 1.72
C LYS A 216 -25.37 -25.62 1.77
N SER A 217 -26.09 -24.78 2.52
CA SER A 217 -25.75 -23.37 2.68
C SER A 217 -24.40 -23.18 3.37
N ALA A 218 -24.13 -23.99 4.41
CA ALA A 218 -22.86 -24.00 5.12
C ALA A 218 -21.68 -24.38 4.20
N LEU A 219 -21.86 -25.35 3.29
CA LEU A 219 -20.87 -25.72 2.29
C LEU A 219 -20.52 -24.54 1.37
N VAL A 220 -21.53 -23.86 0.82
CA VAL A 220 -21.34 -22.70 -0.07
C VAL A 220 -20.67 -21.56 0.67
N GLU A 221 -21.14 -21.24 1.87
CA GLU A 221 -20.58 -20.16 2.67
C GLU A 221 -19.11 -20.42 3.01
N ALA A 222 -18.78 -21.62 3.47
CA ALA A 222 -17.40 -21.99 3.79
C ALA A 222 -16.50 -21.95 2.55
N TYR A 223 -17.01 -22.40 1.40
CA TYR A 223 -16.28 -22.30 0.14
C TYR A 223 -16.00 -20.84 -0.22
N ILE A 224 -17.02 -19.98 -0.19
CA ILE A 224 -16.87 -18.54 -0.50
C ILE A 224 -15.96 -17.86 0.54
N ARG A 225 -15.99 -18.28 1.80
CA ARG A 225 -15.08 -17.76 2.84
C ARG A 225 -13.62 -18.10 2.55
N ALA A 226 -13.32 -19.37 2.30
CA ALA A 226 -11.98 -19.83 1.91
C ALA A 226 -11.50 -19.13 0.61
N TYR A 227 -12.43 -18.92 -0.33
CA TYR A 227 -12.19 -18.16 -1.54
C TYR A 227 -11.77 -16.71 -1.25
N ILE A 228 -12.56 -15.99 -0.44
CA ILE A 228 -12.30 -14.59 -0.07
C ILE A 228 -10.95 -14.46 0.65
N GLU A 229 -10.60 -15.46 1.44
CA GLU A 229 -9.36 -15.51 2.24
C GLU A 229 -8.12 -15.86 1.43
N GLY A 230 -8.28 -16.22 0.15
CA GLY A 230 -7.18 -16.57 -0.74
C GLY A 230 -6.58 -17.95 -0.44
N GLU A 231 -7.32 -18.82 0.26
CA GLU A 231 -6.91 -20.20 0.54
C GLU A 231 -7.07 -21.10 -0.68
N LEU A 232 -7.85 -20.66 -1.67
CA LEU A 232 -8.12 -21.41 -2.90
C LEU A 232 -7.15 -21.01 -4.03
N PRO A 233 -6.57 -21.98 -4.76
CA PRO A 233 -5.67 -21.75 -5.88
C PRO A 233 -6.31 -20.95 -7.03
N GLU A 234 -5.50 -20.06 -7.65
CA GLU A 234 -5.66 -19.45 -8.99
C GLU A 234 -7.10 -19.24 -9.48
N ALA A 235 -7.91 -18.51 -8.72
CA ALA A 235 -9.28 -18.22 -9.12
C ALA A 235 -9.51 -16.72 -9.44
N PRO A 236 -10.48 -16.39 -10.32
CA PRO A 236 -10.73 -15.00 -10.73
C PRO A 236 -11.42 -14.23 -9.62
N GLN A 237 -10.77 -13.18 -9.10
CA GLN A 237 -11.19 -12.51 -7.88
C GLN A 237 -12.68 -12.06 -7.90
N ILE A 238 -13.39 -12.37 -6.81
CA ILE A 238 -14.75 -11.88 -6.57
C ILE A 238 -14.67 -10.45 -6.06
N ASP A 239 -15.21 -9.50 -6.83
CA ASP A 239 -15.31 -8.10 -6.39
C ASP A 239 -16.65 -7.82 -5.69
N VAL A 240 -17.72 -8.47 -6.11
CA VAL A 240 -19.07 -8.24 -5.58
C VAL A 240 -19.69 -9.58 -5.21
N LEU A 241 -20.13 -9.70 -3.96
CA LEU A 241 -20.91 -10.84 -3.47
C LEU A 241 -22.33 -10.39 -3.17
N ILE A 242 -23.32 -11.13 -3.67
CA ILE A 242 -24.73 -10.92 -3.39
C ILE A 242 -25.27 -12.23 -2.83
N TRP A 243 -25.67 -12.21 -1.56
CA TRP A 243 -26.29 -13.34 -0.88
C TRP A 243 -27.81 -13.13 -0.77
N VAL A 244 -28.60 -14.13 -1.17
CA VAL A 244 -30.08 -14.05 -1.20
C VAL A 244 -30.67 -15.28 -0.50
N ASP A 245 -31.26 -15.09 0.68
CA ASP A 245 -31.75 -16.21 1.52
C ASP A 245 -33.11 -16.78 1.10
N SER A 246 -33.93 -16.01 0.38
CA SER A 246 -35.23 -16.46 -0.15
C SER A 246 -35.66 -15.52 -1.27
N PRO A 247 -35.53 -15.91 -2.56
CA PRO A 247 -36.04 -15.09 -3.64
C PRO A 247 -37.55 -14.92 -3.47
N LYS A 248 -38.02 -13.67 -3.42
CA LYS A 248 -39.46 -13.37 -3.37
C LYS A 248 -40.05 -13.70 -4.73
N GLY A 249 -40.70 -14.86 -4.85
CA GLY A 249 -41.43 -15.28 -6.04
C GLY A 249 -40.73 -16.39 -6.82
N ALA A 250 -41.08 -17.63 -6.50
CA ALA A 250 -41.00 -18.78 -7.38
C ALA A 250 -42.28 -19.61 -7.18
#